data_AF-A0A158KS24-F1
#
_entry.id   AF-A0A158KS24-F1
#
_cell.length_a   1.000
_cell.length_b   1.000
_cell.length_c   1.000
_cell.angle_alpha   90.00
_cell.angle_beta   90.00
_cell.angle_gamma   90.00
#
_symmetry.space_group_name_H-M   'P 1'
#
loop_
_entity.id
_entity.type
_entity.pdbx_description
1 polymer ?
#
loop_
_entity_poly.entity_id
_entity_poly.type
_entity_poly.pdbx_seq_one_letter_code
_entity_poly.pdbx_strand_id
1 'polypeptide(L)'
;MPIYDDEQDVFLLSGAEQLVPVSAPSPGITRYRPRTEGLFARISHIRSEQDDYWEVRSRSGLTSLYGQPAPTDPELAVVCHPDDSQRIFAWHLTQTVDPFGNRIEYLYERDPSREDGPHRWDQIYLKTIRYGDYGSPSAPQFMVTVDFVYETRPDPFSTYKSGFEIRTMRRCARIEISTHAGVARLTRVYRLIYRDQTDPRAAPANGASLLHSIEVEGVDGEAREKLPPLEFGYTRFDPTRRVYQAMSDSSASEPERSLGHPDFELADLFGRGLPDVVQIGDTTRYWRNLGDGRFDVPRPIDGLPPGVRLGDRGVQLADFDGDGHIDLLMSGARFNGYVPLTVSGVKATGRFVDYAAAPPFALNDPEVRLLDLDGDRITDALRTGTQFELYLHDREQSGWSEDDRQSLTALQKPTGSDGLMPTQAFQIEAPRGGLNHAFHAMR
;
A
#
# COMPACT_ATOMS: atom_id res chain seq x y z
N MET A 1 -9.64 -3.42 6.37
CA MET A 1 -10.05 -3.02 4.99
C MET A 1 -11.35 -2.21 5.04
N PRO A 2 -11.68 -1.34 4.07
CA PRO A 2 -12.94 -0.56 4.12
C PRO A 2 -14.14 -1.48 4.01
N ILE A 3 -15.18 -1.18 4.78
CA ILE A 3 -16.42 -1.97 4.82
C ILE A 3 -17.56 -1.36 4.00
N TYR A 4 -17.31 -0.20 3.39
CA TYR A 4 -18.24 0.60 2.59
C TYR A 4 -19.45 1.11 3.38
N ASP A 5 -19.17 1.56 4.60
CA ASP A 5 -20.10 2.23 5.50
C ASP A 5 -19.54 3.60 5.89
N ASP A 6 -20.16 4.68 5.42
CA ASP A 6 -19.71 6.06 5.63
C ASP A 6 -19.61 6.47 7.12
N GLU A 7 -20.34 5.79 8.02
CA GLU A 7 -20.29 6.08 9.46
C GLU A 7 -19.05 5.48 10.13
N GLN A 8 -18.44 4.47 9.51
CA GLN A 8 -17.33 3.70 10.08
C GLN A 8 -16.04 3.89 9.29
N ASP A 9 -16.13 4.01 7.96
CA ASP A 9 -14.97 4.18 7.10
C ASP A 9 -14.40 5.61 7.16
N VAL A 10 -13.11 5.71 6.88
CA VAL A 10 -12.36 6.97 6.91
C VAL A 10 -11.99 7.38 5.49
N PHE A 11 -12.33 8.62 5.14
CA PHE A 11 -11.96 9.18 3.84
C PHE A 11 -10.57 9.83 3.90
N LEU A 12 -9.83 9.71 2.81
CA LEU A 12 -8.55 10.36 2.55
C LEU A 12 -8.68 11.29 1.36
N LEU A 13 -8.06 12.46 1.45
CA LEU A 13 -7.80 13.33 0.29
C LEU A 13 -6.31 13.24 -0.05
N SER A 14 -5.97 12.92 -1.30
CA SER A 14 -4.57 12.88 -1.75
C SER A 14 -3.85 14.22 -1.49
N GLY A 15 -2.69 14.15 -0.81
CA GLY A 15 -1.95 15.34 -0.36
C GLY A 15 -2.44 15.95 0.96
N ALA A 16 -3.47 15.37 1.58
CA ALA A 16 -3.95 15.69 2.92
C ALA A 16 -3.92 14.44 3.83
N GLU A 17 -4.27 14.63 5.10
CA GLU A 17 -4.50 13.52 6.04
C GLU A 17 -5.93 12.98 5.98
N GLN A 18 -6.20 11.99 6.84
CA GLN A 18 -7.52 11.46 7.14
C GLN A 18 -8.53 12.57 7.41
N LEU A 19 -9.71 12.45 6.81
CA LEU A 19 -10.79 13.40 6.94
C LEU A 19 -11.70 13.00 8.10
N VAL A 20 -12.18 14.02 8.82
CA VAL A 20 -13.11 13.88 9.92
C VAL A 20 -14.38 14.65 9.60
N PRO A 21 -15.58 14.07 9.76
CA PRO A 21 -16.84 14.79 9.56
C PRO A 21 -16.98 15.88 10.63
N VAL A 22 -17.41 17.08 10.23
CA VAL A 22 -17.55 18.24 11.13
C VAL A 22 -18.97 18.78 11.22
N SER A 23 -19.79 18.61 10.18
CA SER A 23 -21.19 19.07 10.17
C SER A 23 -21.95 18.51 8.97
N ALA A 24 -23.26 18.29 9.11
CA ALA A 24 -24.17 18.02 7.99
C ALA A 24 -25.11 19.22 7.76
N PRO A 25 -24.74 20.20 6.91
CA PRO A 25 -25.50 21.44 6.74
C PRO A 25 -26.89 21.25 6.13
N SER A 26 -27.11 20.17 5.38
CA SER A 26 -28.38 19.81 4.75
C SER A 26 -28.41 18.31 4.47
N PRO A 27 -29.59 17.71 4.25
CA PRO A 27 -29.70 16.31 3.82
C PRO A 27 -28.82 16.04 2.60
N GLY A 28 -28.05 14.94 2.63
CA GLY A 28 -27.16 14.54 1.55
C GLY A 28 -25.87 15.36 1.41
N ILE A 29 -25.54 16.25 2.36
CA ILE A 29 -24.27 16.97 2.36
C ILE A 29 -23.58 16.81 3.72
N THR A 30 -22.38 16.26 3.71
CA THR A 30 -21.51 16.16 4.89
C THR A 30 -20.25 16.97 4.67
N ARG A 31 -19.91 17.86 5.60
CA ARG A 31 -18.65 18.61 5.57
C ARG A 31 -17.58 17.89 6.34
N TYR A 32 -16.37 17.92 5.78
CA TYR A 32 -15.19 17.30 6.34
C TYR A 32 -14.07 18.31 6.55
N ARG A 33 -13.12 17.96 7.41
CA ARG A 33 -11.81 18.62 7.54
C ARG A 33 -10.71 17.57 7.68
N PRO A 34 -9.48 17.86 7.22
CA PRO A 34 -8.33 17.04 7.56
C PRO A 34 -8.11 16.97 9.07
N ARG A 35 -7.68 15.82 9.58
CA ARG A 35 -7.37 15.61 11.01
C ARG A 35 -6.30 16.60 11.48
N THR A 36 -5.24 16.77 10.69
CA THR A 36 -4.28 17.87 10.84
C THR A 36 -4.55 18.92 9.78
N GLU A 37 -5.06 20.07 10.21
CA GLU A 37 -5.41 21.16 9.29
C GLU A 37 -4.15 21.81 8.67
N GLY A 38 -4.21 22.05 7.36
CA GLY A 38 -3.11 22.67 6.61
C GLY A 38 -3.56 23.27 5.28
N LEU A 39 -4.64 22.74 4.70
CA LEU A 39 -5.21 23.21 3.44
C LEU A 39 -6.14 24.42 3.63
N PHE A 40 -6.78 24.53 4.80
CA PHE A 40 -7.86 25.48 5.07
C PHE A 40 -8.91 25.50 3.96
N ALA A 41 -9.15 24.33 3.36
CA ALA A 41 -10.11 24.12 2.29
C ALA A 41 -11.46 23.75 2.88
N ARG A 42 -12.54 24.13 2.21
CA ARG A 42 -13.87 23.65 2.53
C ARG A 42 -14.12 22.38 1.72
N ILE A 43 -14.23 21.25 2.43
CA ILE A 43 -14.43 19.93 1.83
C ILE A 43 -15.85 19.47 2.15
N SER A 44 -16.61 19.11 1.11
CA SER A 44 -17.96 18.57 1.25
C SER A 44 -18.10 17.30 0.44
N HIS A 45 -18.70 16.28 1.02
CA HIS A 45 -19.22 15.10 0.33
C HIS A 45 -20.70 15.32 0.07
N ILE A 46 -21.12 15.16 -1.17
CA ILE A 46 -22.50 15.30 -1.61
C ILE A 46 -22.97 13.92 -2.03
N ARG A 47 -23.95 13.38 -1.32
CA ARG A 47 -24.51 12.06 -1.55
C ARG A 47 -26.04 12.11 -1.57
N SER A 48 -26.63 11.66 -2.66
CA SER A 48 -28.07 11.52 -2.89
C SER A 48 -28.35 10.17 -3.56
N GLU A 49 -29.61 9.87 -3.90
CA GLU A 49 -29.92 8.68 -4.73
C GLU A 49 -29.29 8.75 -6.13
N GLN A 50 -28.91 9.94 -6.59
CA GLN A 50 -28.44 10.19 -7.96
C GLN A 50 -26.99 10.69 -8.03
N ASP A 51 -26.46 11.21 -6.92
CA ASP A 51 -25.17 11.88 -6.86
C ASP A 51 -24.30 11.26 -5.75
N ASP A 52 -23.03 11.01 -6.06
CA ASP A 52 -22.01 10.72 -5.05
C ASP A 52 -20.68 11.34 -5.49
N TYR A 53 -20.35 12.50 -4.92
CA TYR A 53 -19.16 13.25 -5.32
C TYR A 53 -18.62 14.15 -4.20
N TRP A 54 -17.37 14.57 -4.39
CA TRP A 54 -16.70 15.48 -3.47
C TRP A 54 -16.49 16.85 -4.10
N GLU A 55 -16.76 17.90 -3.33
CA GLU A 55 -16.43 19.28 -3.64
C GLU A 55 -15.35 19.80 -2.67
N VAL A 56 -14.25 20.29 -3.23
CA VAL A 56 -13.17 20.95 -2.47
C VAL A 56 -13.04 22.39 -2.94
N ARG A 57 -13.28 23.35 -2.04
CA ARG A 57 -13.01 24.78 -2.28
C ARG A 57 -11.79 25.23 -1.50
N SER A 58 -10.73 25.57 -2.21
CA SER A 58 -9.49 26.07 -1.61
C SER A 58 -9.65 27.51 -1.10
N ARG A 59 -8.71 27.97 -0.25
CA ARG A 59 -8.63 29.37 0.20
C ARG A 59 -8.50 30.38 -0.95
N SER A 60 -7.92 29.97 -2.08
CA SER A 60 -7.75 30.82 -3.26
C SER A 60 -9.05 31.01 -4.07
N GLY A 61 -10.12 30.30 -3.70
CA GLY A 61 -11.39 30.29 -4.43
C GLY A 61 -11.47 29.25 -5.56
N LEU A 62 -10.38 28.53 -5.83
CA LEU A 62 -10.40 27.36 -6.73
C LEU A 62 -11.37 26.30 -6.20
N THR A 63 -12.29 25.85 -7.04
CA THR A 63 -13.24 24.76 -6.76
C THR A 63 -12.84 23.52 -7.55
N SER A 64 -12.71 22.39 -6.88
CA SER A 64 -12.38 21.09 -7.48
C SER A 64 -13.48 20.08 -7.18
N LEU A 65 -13.89 19.33 -8.19
CA LEU A 65 -14.92 18.29 -8.12
C LEU A 65 -14.31 16.92 -8.38
N TYR A 66 -14.69 15.93 -7.59
CA TYR A 66 -14.19 14.56 -7.70
C TYR A 66 -15.36 13.58 -7.82
N GLY A 67 -15.34 12.69 -8.82
CA GLY A 67 -16.47 11.81 -9.17
C GLY A 67 -17.45 12.46 -10.14
N GLN A 68 -18.23 13.46 -9.72
CA GLN A 68 -19.29 14.11 -10.53
C GLN A 68 -19.51 15.59 -10.16
N PRO A 69 -20.14 16.47 -10.99
CA PRO A 69 -20.93 16.26 -12.23
C PRO A 69 -20.64 17.30 -13.35
N ALA A 70 -20.22 17.05 -14.59
CA ALA A 70 -20.14 15.87 -15.40
C ALA A 70 -19.18 16.17 -16.56
N PRO A 71 -18.18 15.32 -16.80
CA PRO A 71 -17.68 15.06 -18.13
C PRO A 71 -18.55 14.00 -18.82
N THR A 72 -18.48 13.88 -20.16
CA THR A 72 -19.40 13.14 -21.05
C THR A 72 -19.86 11.73 -20.63
N ASP A 73 -19.13 11.06 -19.75
CA ASP A 73 -19.52 9.79 -19.13
C ASP A 73 -19.13 9.80 -17.64
N PRO A 74 -20.09 10.08 -16.75
CA PRO A 74 -19.93 10.13 -15.31
C PRO A 74 -19.28 8.96 -14.60
N GLU A 75 -19.60 7.75 -15.04
CA GLU A 75 -19.24 6.53 -14.32
C GLU A 75 -17.74 6.26 -14.45
N LEU A 76 -17.05 6.88 -15.41
CA LEU A 76 -15.62 6.64 -15.67
C LEU A 76 -14.67 7.29 -14.66
N ALA A 77 -15.14 8.20 -13.79
CA ALA A 77 -14.26 8.95 -12.88
C ALA A 77 -14.18 8.39 -11.45
N VAL A 78 -14.78 7.22 -11.21
CA VAL A 78 -14.74 6.53 -9.93
C VAL A 78 -14.15 5.12 -10.10
N VAL A 79 -13.48 4.62 -9.07
CA VAL A 79 -13.12 3.21 -8.96
C VAL A 79 -14.05 2.58 -7.93
N CYS A 80 -14.80 1.56 -8.33
CA CYS A 80 -15.85 0.94 -7.52
C CYS A 80 -15.79 -0.59 -7.58
N HIS A 81 -16.52 -1.25 -6.69
CA HIS A 81 -16.61 -2.70 -6.73
C HIS A 81 -17.15 -3.18 -8.09
N PRO A 82 -16.54 -4.19 -8.74
CA PRO A 82 -16.93 -4.62 -10.09
C PRO A 82 -18.38 -5.09 -10.21
N ASP A 83 -18.92 -5.68 -9.14
CA ASP A 83 -20.30 -6.19 -9.09
C ASP A 83 -21.28 -5.25 -8.37
N ASP A 84 -20.81 -4.15 -7.78
CA ASP A 84 -21.64 -3.20 -7.02
C ASP A 84 -21.10 -1.78 -7.13
N SER A 85 -21.68 -0.99 -8.04
CA SER A 85 -21.24 0.38 -8.30
C SER A 85 -21.48 1.37 -7.16
N GLN A 86 -22.29 1.00 -6.14
CA GLN A 86 -22.49 1.84 -4.96
C GLN A 86 -21.31 1.77 -3.99
N ARG A 87 -20.48 0.73 -4.10
CA ARG A 87 -19.26 0.56 -3.30
C ARG A 87 -18.08 1.26 -3.99
N ILE A 88 -18.07 2.58 -3.91
CA ILE A 88 -17.01 3.42 -4.51
C ILE A 88 -15.80 3.43 -3.57
N PHE A 89 -14.63 3.04 -4.08
CA PHE A 89 -13.37 3.11 -3.35
C PHE A 89 -12.66 4.45 -3.55
N ALA A 90 -12.73 5.03 -4.76
CA ALA A 90 -12.04 6.26 -5.07
C ALA A 90 -12.80 7.19 -6.02
N TRP A 91 -12.81 8.49 -5.71
CA TRP A 91 -13.33 9.56 -6.55
C TRP A 91 -12.18 10.36 -7.15
N HIS A 92 -12.10 10.42 -8.48
CA HIS A 92 -11.04 11.12 -9.18
C HIS A 92 -11.47 12.53 -9.59
N LEU A 93 -10.51 13.46 -9.65
CA LEU A 93 -10.73 14.85 -10.04
C LEU A 93 -11.34 14.90 -11.44
N THR A 94 -12.53 15.47 -11.58
CA THR A 94 -13.26 15.60 -12.86
C THR A 94 -13.26 17.01 -13.39
N GLN A 95 -13.24 18.00 -12.50
CA GLN A 95 -13.29 19.40 -12.88
C GLN A 95 -12.55 20.30 -11.89
N THR A 96 -11.92 21.34 -12.42
CA THR A 96 -11.43 22.46 -11.63
C THR A 96 -11.94 23.76 -12.23
N VAL A 97 -12.47 24.66 -11.40
CA VAL A 97 -12.95 25.99 -11.81
C VAL A 97 -12.31 27.05 -10.93
N ASP A 98 -11.69 28.05 -11.55
CA ASP A 98 -11.11 29.19 -10.85
C ASP A 98 -12.16 30.30 -10.57
N PRO A 99 -11.82 31.32 -9.74
CA PRO A 99 -12.75 32.42 -9.44
C PRO A 99 -13.17 33.27 -10.64
N PHE A 100 -12.46 33.18 -11.76
CA PHE A 100 -12.77 33.90 -13.00
C PHE A 100 -13.66 33.07 -13.93
N GLY A 101 -13.98 31.82 -13.56
CA GLY A 101 -14.79 30.90 -14.35
C GLY A 101 -13.98 30.10 -15.38
N ASN A 102 -12.65 30.20 -15.40
CA ASN A 102 -11.84 29.32 -16.24
C ASN A 102 -11.94 27.90 -15.72
N ARG A 103 -12.22 26.95 -16.62
CA ARG A 103 -12.40 25.54 -16.26
C ARG A 103 -11.37 24.62 -16.90
N ILE A 104 -11.02 23.59 -16.15
CA ILE A 104 -10.25 22.43 -16.59
C ILE A 104 -11.12 21.19 -16.38
N GLU A 105 -11.22 20.34 -17.39
CA GLU A 105 -11.93 19.06 -17.32
C GLU A 105 -10.94 17.90 -17.45
N TYR A 106 -11.21 16.84 -16.70
CA TYR A 106 -10.40 15.63 -16.64
C TYR A 106 -11.30 14.45 -17.00
N LEU A 107 -10.98 13.80 -18.11
CA LEU A 107 -11.73 12.67 -18.65
C LEU A 107 -10.95 11.40 -18.43
N TYR A 108 -11.64 10.35 -18.06
CA TYR A 108 -11.05 9.04 -17.80
C TYR A 108 -11.58 8.02 -18.80
N GLU A 109 -10.84 6.94 -18.97
CA GLU A 109 -11.35 5.70 -19.54
C GLU A 109 -11.21 4.58 -18.53
N ARG A 110 -12.21 3.71 -18.49
CA ARG A 110 -12.17 2.49 -17.69
C ARG A 110 -11.46 1.39 -18.48
N ASP A 111 -10.77 0.49 -17.78
CA ASP A 111 -10.10 -0.63 -18.42
C ASP A 111 -11.13 -1.44 -19.25
N PRO A 112 -10.88 -1.69 -20.55
CA PRO A 112 -11.85 -2.43 -21.38
C PRO A 112 -11.95 -3.90 -21.01
N SER A 113 -10.93 -4.48 -20.38
CA SER A 113 -10.99 -5.81 -19.78
C SER A 113 -11.11 -5.64 -18.27
N ARG A 114 -12.09 -6.32 -17.68
CA ARG A 114 -12.38 -6.28 -16.24
C ARG A 114 -12.63 -7.67 -15.65
N GLU A 115 -12.47 -8.69 -16.49
CA GLU A 115 -12.69 -10.08 -16.12
C GLU A 115 -11.72 -10.97 -16.88
N ASP A 116 -11.05 -11.86 -16.16
CA ASP A 116 -10.20 -12.92 -16.70
C ASP A 116 -10.24 -14.14 -15.77
N GLY A 117 -10.98 -15.18 -16.18
CA GLY A 117 -11.24 -16.34 -15.34
C GLY A 117 -11.93 -15.95 -14.04
N PRO A 118 -11.36 -16.27 -12.85
CA PRO A 118 -11.95 -15.89 -11.56
C PRO A 118 -11.68 -14.42 -11.16
N HIS A 119 -10.83 -13.71 -11.90
CA HIS A 119 -10.47 -12.32 -11.57
C HIS A 119 -11.52 -11.36 -12.10
N ARG A 120 -12.02 -10.49 -11.22
CA ARG A 120 -12.87 -9.36 -11.57
C ARG A 120 -12.30 -8.12 -10.91
N TRP A 121 -12.02 -7.10 -11.71
CA TRP A 121 -11.37 -5.89 -11.22
C TRP A 121 -12.01 -4.63 -11.77
N ASP A 122 -11.67 -3.51 -11.12
CA ASP A 122 -11.96 -2.19 -11.63
C ASP A 122 -10.72 -1.32 -11.65
N GLN A 123 -10.56 -0.54 -12.73
CA GLN A 123 -9.46 0.39 -12.89
C GLN A 123 -9.82 1.44 -13.94
N ILE A 124 -9.39 2.68 -13.71
CA ILE A 124 -9.56 3.79 -14.64
C ILE A 124 -8.21 4.46 -14.93
N TYR A 125 -8.11 5.09 -16.09
CA TYR A 125 -6.92 5.79 -16.55
C TYR A 125 -7.31 7.19 -17.03
N LEU A 126 -6.55 8.20 -16.63
CA LEU A 126 -6.76 9.57 -17.13
C LEU A 126 -6.53 9.58 -18.64
N LYS A 127 -7.56 9.89 -19.41
CA LYS A 127 -7.55 9.82 -20.87
C LYS A 127 -7.24 11.18 -21.50
N THR A 128 -7.93 12.22 -21.05
CA THR A 128 -7.84 13.55 -21.66
C THR A 128 -7.98 14.63 -20.60
N ILE A 129 -7.11 15.64 -20.62
CA ILE A 129 -7.35 16.91 -19.94
C ILE A 129 -7.73 17.96 -20.97
N ARG A 130 -8.76 18.76 -20.69
CA ARG A 130 -9.20 19.86 -21.55
C ARG A 130 -9.17 21.18 -20.79
N TYR A 131 -8.59 22.22 -21.38
CA TYR A 131 -8.53 23.55 -20.75
C TYR A 131 -8.49 24.68 -21.78
N GLY A 132 -8.58 25.92 -21.29
CA GLY A 132 -8.77 27.10 -22.13
C GLY A 132 -10.16 27.10 -22.74
N ASP A 133 -11.18 26.98 -21.87
CA ASP A 133 -12.58 27.03 -22.29
C ASP A 133 -12.92 28.38 -22.93
N TYR A 134 -13.50 28.32 -24.12
CA TYR A 134 -14.02 29.48 -24.85
C TYR A 134 -15.45 29.26 -25.36
N GLY A 135 -16.09 28.15 -24.95
CA GLY A 135 -17.45 27.80 -25.32
C GLY A 135 -18.50 28.55 -24.51
N SER A 136 -19.78 28.24 -24.77
CA SER A 136 -20.85 28.67 -23.87
C SER A 136 -20.96 27.71 -22.68
N PRO A 137 -21.56 28.12 -21.54
CA PRO A 137 -21.74 27.21 -20.40
C PRO A 137 -22.50 25.92 -20.71
N SER A 138 -23.39 25.93 -21.72
CA SER A 138 -24.16 24.75 -22.14
C SER A 138 -23.50 23.95 -23.28
N ALA A 139 -22.47 24.52 -23.92
CA ALA A 139 -21.74 23.90 -25.03
C ALA A 139 -20.24 24.20 -24.87
N PRO A 140 -19.60 23.55 -23.88
CA PRO A 140 -18.18 23.69 -23.59
C PRO A 140 -17.29 23.49 -24.83
N GLN A 141 -16.30 24.37 -25.06
CA GLN A 141 -15.28 24.20 -26.12
C GLN A 141 -13.91 24.56 -25.58
N PHE A 142 -12.89 23.77 -25.90
CA PHE A 142 -11.58 23.87 -25.26
C PHE A 142 -10.47 24.13 -26.26
N MET A 143 -9.64 25.14 -25.97
CA MET A 143 -8.53 25.52 -26.83
C MET A 143 -7.41 24.48 -26.83
N VAL A 144 -7.25 23.74 -25.73
CA VAL A 144 -6.17 22.76 -25.59
C VAL A 144 -6.71 21.42 -25.07
N THR A 145 -6.25 20.33 -25.68
CA THR A 145 -6.42 18.97 -25.18
C THR A 145 -5.07 18.33 -24.93
N VAL A 146 -4.98 17.57 -23.84
CA VAL A 146 -3.84 16.75 -23.47
C VAL A 146 -4.32 15.32 -23.39
N ASP A 147 -3.97 14.51 -24.38
CA ASP A 147 -4.41 13.13 -24.52
C ASP A 147 -3.32 12.16 -24.05
N PHE A 148 -3.71 11.18 -23.24
CA PHE A 148 -2.83 10.16 -22.70
C PHE A 148 -3.02 8.88 -23.49
N VAL A 149 -1.95 8.42 -24.11
CA VAL A 149 -1.95 7.19 -24.91
C VAL A 149 -1.29 6.09 -24.10
N TYR A 150 -2.05 5.05 -23.82
CA TYR A 150 -1.61 3.91 -23.03
C TYR A 150 -1.25 2.71 -23.90
N GLU A 151 -0.35 1.89 -23.37
CA GLU A 151 -0.04 0.56 -23.89
C GLU A 151 -0.21 -0.49 -22.79
N THR A 152 -0.40 -1.75 -23.17
CA THR A 152 -0.38 -2.86 -22.22
C THR A 152 1.03 -2.99 -21.64
N ARG A 153 1.12 -3.05 -20.32
CA ARG A 153 2.41 -3.27 -19.64
C ARG A 153 2.76 -4.76 -19.57
N PRO A 154 4.04 -5.15 -19.59
CA PRO A 154 4.45 -6.55 -19.48
C PRO A 154 4.31 -7.13 -18.05
N ASP A 155 4.12 -6.27 -17.06
CA ASP A 155 4.12 -6.57 -15.63
C ASP A 155 2.83 -6.08 -14.95
N PRO A 156 1.66 -6.65 -15.31
CA PRO A 156 0.41 -6.29 -14.66
C PRO A 156 0.47 -6.64 -13.17
N PHE A 157 -0.13 -5.79 -12.33
CA PHE A 157 -0.21 -6.02 -10.90
C PHE A 157 -1.59 -5.65 -10.36
N SER A 158 -1.94 -6.22 -9.22
CA SER A 158 -3.21 -6.00 -8.55
C SER A 158 -2.99 -5.49 -7.13
N THR A 159 -3.94 -4.72 -6.62
CA THR A 159 -4.02 -4.32 -5.22
C THR A 159 -5.40 -4.61 -4.66
N TYR A 160 -5.48 -4.98 -3.39
CA TYR A 160 -6.73 -5.40 -2.73
C TYR A 160 -7.06 -4.57 -1.49
N LYS A 161 -6.40 -3.41 -1.30
CA LYS A 161 -6.69 -2.52 -0.17
C LYS A 161 -8.14 -2.03 -0.14
N SER A 162 -8.81 -2.04 -1.29
CA SER A 162 -10.24 -1.75 -1.45
C SER A 162 -11.16 -2.91 -1.06
N GLY A 163 -10.66 -4.13 -0.82
CA GLY A 163 -11.51 -5.31 -0.66
C GLY A 163 -12.14 -5.83 -1.93
N PHE A 164 -11.65 -5.37 -3.08
CA PHE A 164 -11.83 -6.00 -4.39
C PHE A 164 -10.55 -5.80 -5.21
N GLU A 165 -10.43 -6.48 -6.34
CA GLU A 165 -9.24 -6.35 -7.17
C GLU A 165 -9.22 -4.99 -7.88
N ILE A 166 -8.17 -4.20 -7.70
CA ILE A 166 -7.82 -3.09 -8.59
C ILE A 166 -6.59 -3.52 -9.37
N ARG A 167 -6.76 -3.81 -10.67
CA ARG A 167 -5.69 -4.34 -11.52
C ARG A 167 -5.19 -3.29 -12.50
N THR A 168 -3.89 -3.06 -12.49
CA THR A 168 -3.23 -2.13 -13.42
C THR A 168 -2.62 -2.91 -14.57
N MET A 169 -3.24 -2.84 -15.75
CA MET A 169 -2.79 -3.55 -16.95
C MET A 169 -2.12 -2.65 -18.00
N ARG A 170 -2.15 -1.34 -17.78
CA ARG A 170 -1.63 -0.37 -18.74
C ARG A 170 -0.59 0.55 -18.12
N ARG A 171 0.28 1.08 -18.98
CA ARG A 171 1.22 2.16 -18.66
C ARG A 171 1.15 3.23 -19.74
N CYS A 172 1.38 4.49 -19.39
CA CYS A 172 1.33 5.59 -20.35
C CYS A 172 2.55 5.53 -21.26
N ALA A 173 2.34 5.48 -22.58
CA ALA A 173 3.40 5.46 -23.58
C ALA A 173 3.65 6.87 -24.16
N ARG A 174 2.59 7.67 -24.32
CA ARG A 174 2.69 9.04 -24.83
C ARG A 174 1.70 9.98 -24.17
N ILE A 175 2.08 11.26 -24.13
CA ILE A 175 1.20 12.38 -23.83
C ILE A 175 1.22 13.31 -25.04
N GLU A 176 0.06 13.56 -25.62
CA GLU A 176 -0.11 14.33 -26.86
C GLU A 176 -0.89 15.61 -26.58
N ILE A 177 -0.31 16.76 -26.95
CA ILE A 177 -0.92 18.07 -26.73
C ILE A 177 -1.39 18.64 -28.06
N SER A 178 -2.70 18.86 -28.17
CA SER A 178 -3.32 19.47 -29.34
C SER A 178 -3.95 20.81 -29.02
N THR A 179 -3.84 21.76 -29.95
CA THR A 179 -4.53 23.05 -29.90
C THR A 179 -5.68 23.10 -30.90
N HIS A 180 -6.76 23.78 -30.54
CA HIS A 180 -8.02 23.83 -31.30
C HIS A 180 -8.39 25.26 -31.69
N ALA A 181 -7.53 25.93 -32.44
CA ALA A 181 -7.83 27.25 -33.03
C ALA A 181 -8.54 27.09 -34.39
N GLY A 182 -9.73 26.50 -34.38
CA GLY A 182 -10.55 26.21 -35.57
C GLY A 182 -10.33 24.81 -36.18
N VAL A 183 -9.10 24.31 -36.21
CA VAL A 183 -8.77 22.91 -36.58
C VAL A 183 -7.86 22.34 -35.49
N ALA A 184 -8.10 21.08 -35.11
CA ALA A 184 -7.25 20.37 -34.17
C ALA A 184 -5.84 20.18 -34.76
N ARG A 185 -4.82 20.65 -34.05
CA ARG A 185 -3.41 20.52 -34.45
C ARG A 185 -2.61 19.94 -33.31
N LEU A 186 -1.94 18.81 -33.55
CA LEU A 186 -0.96 18.27 -32.63
C LEU A 186 0.25 19.22 -32.61
N THR A 187 0.64 19.66 -31.42
CA THR A 187 1.73 20.64 -31.24
C THR A 187 2.92 20.07 -30.48
N ARG A 188 2.68 19.10 -29.59
CA ARG A 188 3.73 18.53 -28.75
C ARG A 188 3.42 17.09 -28.39
N VAL A 189 4.45 16.25 -28.37
CA VAL A 189 4.39 14.85 -27.95
C VAL A 189 5.47 14.60 -26.91
N TYR A 190 5.08 14.03 -25.77
CA TYR A 190 5.99 13.43 -24.80
C TYR A 190 5.94 11.92 -25.02
N ARG A 191 7.08 11.29 -25.28
CA ARG A 191 7.18 9.82 -25.37
C ARG A 191 7.86 9.32 -24.10
N LEU A 192 7.16 8.44 -23.38
CA LEU A 192 7.64 7.79 -22.18
C LEU A 192 8.23 6.44 -22.61
N ILE A 193 9.54 6.29 -22.49
CA ILE A 193 10.26 5.11 -22.92
C ILE A 193 10.70 4.33 -21.69
N TYR A 194 10.35 3.05 -21.63
CA TYR A 194 10.65 2.17 -20.50
C TYR A 194 11.89 1.32 -20.75
N ARG A 195 12.53 0.85 -19.66
CA ARG A 195 13.77 0.08 -19.71
C ARG A 195 13.64 -1.20 -20.55
N ASP A 196 12.54 -1.92 -20.40
CA ASP A 196 12.23 -3.13 -21.18
C ASP A 196 12.13 -2.89 -22.68
N GLN A 197 11.80 -1.66 -23.12
CA GLN A 197 11.74 -1.29 -24.54
C GLN A 197 13.11 -0.97 -25.13
N THR A 198 14.06 -0.53 -24.30
CA THR A 198 15.41 -0.15 -24.74
C THR A 198 16.41 -1.30 -24.65
N ASP A 199 16.41 -2.03 -23.54
CA ASP A 199 17.22 -3.22 -23.33
C ASP A 199 16.46 -4.16 -22.39
N PRO A 200 15.75 -5.17 -22.93
CA PRO A 200 15.04 -6.16 -22.14
C PRO A 200 15.92 -6.90 -21.12
N ARG A 201 17.24 -7.00 -21.35
CA ARG A 201 18.17 -7.66 -20.42
C ARG A 201 18.55 -6.75 -19.24
N ALA A 202 18.37 -5.45 -19.39
CA ALA A 202 18.55 -4.47 -18.32
C ALA A 202 17.26 -4.21 -17.54
N ALA A 203 16.14 -4.83 -17.92
CA ALA A 203 14.93 -4.83 -17.11
C ALA A 203 15.22 -5.52 -15.75
N PRO A 204 14.62 -5.05 -14.65
CA PRO A 204 14.83 -5.67 -13.35
C PRO A 204 14.32 -7.11 -13.36
N ALA A 205 14.95 -7.98 -12.57
CA ALA A 205 14.64 -9.41 -12.54
C ALA A 205 13.18 -9.72 -12.12
N ASN A 206 12.52 -8.80 -11.41
CA ASN A 206 11.11 -8.90 -11.05
C ASN A 206 10.15 -8.47 -12.19
N GLY A 207 10.68 -8.09 -13.35
CA GLY A 207 9.88 -7.67 -14.52
C GLY A 207 9.32 -6.26 -14.44
N ALA A 208 9.58 -5.50 -13.37
CA ALA A 208 8.99 -4.18 -13.17
C ALA A 208 9.33 -3.20 -14.31
N SER A 209 8.30 -2.53 -14.83
CA SER A 209 8.41 -1.44 -15.79
C SER A 209 9.09 -0.23 -15.14
N LEU A 210 10.27 0.15 -15.62
CA LEU A 210 11.02 1.32 -15.16
C LEU A 210 11.08 2.38 -16.26
N LEU A 211 10.55 3.58 -16.02
CA LEU A 211 10.63 4.68 -16.97
C LEU A 211 12.10 5.05 -17.19
N HIS A 212 12.63 4.81 -18.39
CA HIS A 212 14.01 5.11 -18.71
C HIS A 212 14.19 6.55 -19.17
N SER A 213 13.33 7.05 -20.04
CA SER A 213 13.49 8.39 -20.60
C SER A 213 12.17 9.02 -21.03
N ILE A 214 12.17 10.35 -21.08
CA ILE A 214 11.11 11.16 -21.68
C ILE A 214 11.70 11.92 -22.86
N GLU A 215 11.26 11.59 -24.06
CA GLU A 215 11.56 12.36 -25.27
C GLU A 215 10.45 13.38 -25.52
N VAL A 216 10.83 14.62 -25.80
CA VAL A 216 9.88 15.69 -26.11
C VAL A 216 10.05 16.14 -27.54
N GLU A 217 8.97 16.09 -28.31
CA GLU A 217 8.92 16.46 -29.71
C GLU A 217 7.92 17.59 -29.92
N GLY A 218 8.35 18.67 -30.56
CA GLY A 218 7.48 19.72 -31.11
C GLY A 218 7.03 19.34 -32.52
N VAL A 219 5.78 19.64 -32.86
CA VAL A 219 5.16 19.29 -34.13
C VAL A 219 4.59 20.55 -34.79
N ASP A 220 4.92 20.78 -36.06
CA ASP A 220 4.33 21.83 -36.89
C ASP A 220 4.02 21.27 -38.30
N GLY A 221 2.77 20.86 -38.51
CA GLY A 221 2.38 20.09 -39.69
C GLY A 221 3.12 18.76 -39.77
N GLU A 222 3.92 18.57 -40.82
CA GLU A 222 4.78 17.39 -40.98
C GLU A 222 6.17 17.57 -40.32
N ALA A 223 6.54 18.80 -39.95
CA ALA A 223 7.83 19.07 -39.32
C ALA A 223 7.83 18.60 -37.86
N ARG A 224 8.93 17.96 -37.45
CA ARG A 224 9.13 17.46 -36.09
C ARG A 224 10.53 17.84 -35.61
N GLU A 225 10.61 18.43 -34.42
CA GLU A 225 11.88 18.74 -33.75
C GLU A 225 11.88 18.18 -32.34
N LYS A 226 13.03 17.67 -31.89
CA LYS A 226 13.18 17.02 -30.57
C LYS A 226 14.07 17.82 -29.65
N LEU A 227 13.68 17.89 -28.38
CA LEU A 227 14.58 18.28 -27.30
C LEU A 227 15.49 17.10 -26.92
N PRO A 228 16.66 17.35 -26.32
CA PRO A 228 17.44 16.30 -25.69
C PRO A 228 16.59 15.51 -24.68
N PRO A 229 16.68 14.18 -24.64
CA PRO A 229 15.86 13.36 -23.75
C PRO A 229 16.24 13.59 -22.28
N LEU A 230 15.23 13.58 -21.41
CA LEU A 230 15.44 13.44 -19.97
C LEU A 230 15.58 11.95 -19.64
N GLU A 231 16.69 11.54 -19.03
CA GLU A 231 16.95 10.15 -18.67
C GLU A 231 16.93 9.90 -17.17
N PHE A 232 16.48 8.70 -16.79
CA PHE A 232 16.39 8.22 -15.42
C PHE A 232 17.25 6.96 -15.22
N GLY A 233 17.89 6.91 -14.05
CA GLY A 233 18.64 5.76 -13.56
C GLY A 233 18.00 5.17 -12.29
N TYR A 234 18.14 3.86 -12.12
CA TYR A 234 17.66 3.14 -10.96
C TYR A 234 18.79 2.29 -10.36
N THR A 235 18.76 2.11 -9.04
CA THR A 235 19.60 1.13 -8.36
C THR A 235 19.34 -0.25 -8.93
N ARG A 236 20.40 -0.99 -9.27
CA ARG A 236 20.31 -2.32 -9.85
C ARG A 236 20.53 -3.38 -8.78
N PHE A 237 19.79 -4.47 -8.87
CA PHE A 237 20.04 -5.68 -8.08
C PHE A 237 20.71 -6.72 -8.97
N ASP A 238 21.96 -7.05 -8.66
CA ASP A 238 22.72 -8.07 -9.36
C ASP A 238 23.20 -9.12 -8.35
N PRO A 239 22.44 -10.22 -8.18
CA PRO A 239 22.78 -11.26 -7.20
C PRO A 239 24.09 -12.00 -7.54
N THR A 240 24.58 -11.90 -8.78
CA THR A 240 25.86 -12.51 -9.17
C THR A 240 27.05 -11.78 -8.57
N ARG A 241 26.88 -10.50 -8.20
CA ARG A 241 27.88 -9.67 -7.52
C ARG A 241 27.83 -9.78 -6.00
N ARG A 242 27.14 -10.77 -5.45
CA ARG A 242 27.10 -11.02 -4.00
C ARG A 242 28.53 -11.22 -3.46
N VAL A 243 28.83 -10.57 -2.35
CA VAL A 243 30.09 -10.72 -1.62
C VAL A 243 29.74 -11.27 -0.25
N TYR A 244 30.41 -12.35 0.14
CA TYR A 244 30.35 -12.85 1.52
C TYR A 244 31.47 -12.19 2.29
N GLN A 245 31.10 -11.46 3.34
CA GLN A 245 32.05 -10.87 4.27
C GLN A 245 31.88 -11.59 5.60
N ALA A 246 32.99 -12.10 6.16
CA ALA A 246 32.99 -12.53 7.53
C ALA A 246 32.79 -11.30 8.42
N MET A 247 31.88 -11.39 9.38
CA MET A 247 31.87 -10.46 10.52
C MET A 247 33.17 -10.74 11.26
N SER A 248 34.08 -9.76 11.28
CA SER A 248 35.44 -9.97 11.81
C SER A 248 35.91 -8.84 12.72
N ASP A 249 34.98 -8.00 13.19
CA ASP A 249 35.30 -6.92 14.13
C ASP A 249 35.03 -7.37 15.57
N SER A 250 36.11 -7.85 16.19
CA SER A 250 36.39 -7.98 17.62
C SER A 250 35.69 -9.11 18.40
N SER A 251 36.54 -9.97 18.94
CA SER A 251 36.30 -11.25 19.63
C SER A 251 35.60 -11.17 21.00
N ALA A 252 34.66 -10.25 21.20
CA ALA A 252 33.88 -10.13 22.44
C ALA A 252 32.39 -9.81 22.25
N SER A 253 31.96 -9.40 21.04
CA SER A 253 30.57 -9.00 20.78
C SER A 253 29.89 -9.83 19.68
N GLU A 254 30.51 -10.92 19.24
CA GLU A 254 29.90 -11.83 18.26
C GLU A 254 29.08 -12.94 18.95
N PRO A 255 27.99 -13.40 18.33
CA PRO A 255 27.30 -14.61 18.77
C PRO A 255 28.24 -15.81 18.82
N GLU A 256 28.25 -16.52 19.95
CA GLU A 256 29.15 -17.66 20.19
C GLU A 256 28.81 -18.90 19.33
N ARG A 257 27.64 -18.92 18.68
CA ARG A 257 27.15 -20.03 17.85
C ARG A 257 26.61 -19.50 16.52
N SER A 258 26.46 -20.42 15.57
CA SER A 258 25.77 -20.14 14.30
C SER A 258 24.35 -19.61 14.55
N LEU A 259 23.94 -18.62 13.75
CA LEU A 259 22.54 -18.15 13.71
C LEU A 259 21.56 -19.23 13.22
N GLY A 260 22.06 -20.33 12.64
CA GLY A 260 21.24 -21.51 12.33
C GLY A 260 21.00 -22.44 13.53
N HIS A 261 21.52 -22.11 14.72
CA HIS A 261 21.24 -22.86 15.94
C HIS A 261 19.78 -22.60 16.38
N PRO A 262 19.01 -23.63 16.79
CA PRO A 262 17.56 -23.49 17.04
C PRO A 262 17.21 -22.51 18.17
N ASP A 263 18.13 -22.28 19.11
CA ASP A 263 17.94 -21.30 20.19
C ASP A 263 18.28 -19.85 19.80
N PHE A 264 18.60 -19.57 18.53
CA PHE A 264 18.97 -18.26 18.01
C PHE A 264 18.01 -17.79 16.92
N GLU A 265 17.67 -16.50 16.95
CA GLU A 265 16.79 -15.88 15.96
C GLU A 265 17.21 -14.43 15.66
N LEU A 266 16.81 -13.91 14.51
CA LEU A 266 16.98 -12.50 14.14
C LEU A 266 15.64 -11.77 14.30
N ALA A 267 15.63 -10.74 15.15
CA ALA A 267 14.41 -10.05 15.56
C ALA A 267 14.71 -8.57 15.89
N ASP A 268 13.90 -7.63 15.37
CA ASP A 268 14.03 -6.20 15.71
C ASP A 268 13.42 -5.90 17.09
N LEU A 269 14.16 -6.18 18.15
CA LEU A 269 13.73 -6.03 19.55
C LEU A 269 13.42 -4.58 19.95
N PHE A 270 13.81 -3.59 19.15
CA PHE A 270 13.68 -2.17 19.49
C PHE A 270 12.87 -1.37 18.46
N GLY A 271 12.26 -2.03 17.47
CA GLY A 271 11.45 -1.37 16.44
C GLY A 271 12.21 -0.31 15.63
N ARG A 272 13.50 -0.54 15.32
CA ARG A 272 14.36 0.43 14.60
C ARG A 272 14.68 0.05 13.15
N GLY A 273 14.13 -1.06 12.66
CA GLY A 273 14.39 -1.61 11.33
C GLY A 273 15.73 -2.34 11.19
N LEU A 274 16.43 -2.62 12.30
CA LEU A 274 17.67 -3.40 12.31
C LEU A 274 17.49 -4.63 13.18
N PRO A 275 17.44 -5.85 12.60
CA PRO A 275 17.22 -7.07 13.36
C PRO A 275 18.42 -7.36 14.27
N ASP A 276 18.14 -7.61 15.55
CA ASP A 276 19.07 -8.03 16.59
C ASP A 276 19.23 -9.55 16.61
N VAL A 277 20.32 -10.05 17.18
CA VAL A 277 20.46 -11.49 17.44
C VAL A 277 19.89 -11.77 18.82
N VAL A 278 18.93 -12.67 18.90
CA VAL A 278 18.28 -13.09 20.14
C VAL A 278 18.65 -14.53 20.43
N GLN A 279 19.01 -14.82 21.68
CA GLN A 279 19.21 -16.18 22.16
C GLN A 279 18.31 -16.42 23.37
N ILE A 280 17.48 -17.46 23.29
CA ILE A 280 16.69 -17.96 24.43
C ILE A 280 16.89 -19.47 24.47
N GLY A 281 17.62 -19.93 25.48
CA GLY A 281 17.99 -21.34 25.63
C GLY A 281 18.59 -21.59 27.01
N ASP A 282 19.78 -22.18 27.07
CA ASP A 282 20.54 -22.27 28.34
C ASP A 282 20.87 -20.89 28.92
N THR A 283 21.00 -19.89 28.05
CA THR A 283 21.16 -18.48 28.40
C THR A 283 20.17 -17.65 27.62
N THR A 284 19.67 -16.61 28.25
CA THR A 284 18.69 -15.69 27.68
C THR A 284 19.34 -14.31 27.53
N ARG A 285 19.65 -13.91 26.30
CA ARG A 285 20.41 -12.69 25.98
C ARG A 285 20.17 -12.23 24.55
N TYR A 286 20.58 -11.00 24.23
CA TYR A 286 20.58 -10.47 22.87
C TYR A 286 21.87 -9.72 22.56
N TRP A 287 22.20 -9.61 21.27
CA TRP A 287 23.23 -8.75 20.73
C TRP A 287 22.59 -7.65 19.90
N ARG A 288 22.83 -6.39 20.28
CA ARG A 288 22.24 -5.25 19.58
C ARG A 288 22.95 -5.03 18.25
N ASN A 289 22.22 -5.04 17.14
CA ASN A 289 22.72 -4.71 15.80
C ASN A 289 23.04 -3.21 15.69
N LEU A 290 24.30 -2.89 15.44
CA LEU A 290 24.80 -1.51 15.31
C LEU A 290 24.88 -1.04 13.85
N GLY A 291 24.47 -1.88 12.88
CA GLY A 291 24.67 -1.66 11.46
C GLY A 291 26.02 -2.21 10.97
N ASP A 292 26.20 -2.25 9.64
CA ASP A 292 27.45 -2.63 8.97
C ASP A 292 28.05 -3.98 9.44
N GLY A 293 27.18 -4.92 9.83
CA GLY A 293 27.59 -6.24 10.33
C GLY A 293 28.22 -6.23 11.73
N ARG A 294 28.02 -5.17 12.51
CA ARG A 294 28.54 -5.03 13.87
C ARG A 294 27.44 -5.24 14.90
N PHE A 295 27.82 -5.88 16.00
CA PHE A 295 26.95 -6.11 17.14
C PHE A 295 27.60 -5.59 18.42
N ASP A 296 26.76 -5.10 19.34
CA ASP A 296 27.16 -4.73 20.70
C ASP A 296 27.40 -5.99 21.55
N VAL A 297 28.07 -5.85 22.69
CA VAL A 297 28.26 -6.95 23.65
C VAL A 297 26.92 -7.55 24.09
N PRO A 298 26.84 -8.87 24.35
CA PRO A 298 25.59 -9.50 24.72
C PRO A 298 25.03 -8.95 26.03
N ARG A 299 23.71 -8.71 26.05
CA ARG A 299 22.99 -8.24 27.24
C ARG A 299 21.91 -9.25 27.61
N PRO A 300 21.68 -9.53 28.91
CA PRO A 300 20.63 -10.46 29.33
C PRO A 300 19.23 -9.94 28.97
N ILE A 301 18.29 -10.86 28.73
CA ILE A 301 16.85 -10.56 28.72
C ILE A 301 16.25 -11.13 30.00
N ASP A 302 15.99 -10.25 30.96
CA ASP A 302 15.37 -10.63 32.23
C ASP A 302 13.85 -10.62 32.11
N GLY A 303 13.17 -11.47 32.88
CA GLY A 303 11.70 -11.49 32.98
C GLY A 303 10.99 -12.59 32.19
N LEU A 304 11.71 -13.39 31.41
CA LEU A 304 11.13 -14.56 30.75
C LEU A 304 10.85 -15.71 31.74
N PRO A 305 9.81 -16.53 31.50
CA PRO A 305 9.59 -17.73 32.28
C PRO A 305 10.79 -18.68 32.22
N PRO A 306 11.13 -19.36 33.34
CA PRO A 306 12.28 -20.24 33.37
C PRO A 306 12.06 -21.50 32.51
N GLY A 307 13.12 -21.93 31.81
CA GLY A 307 13.14 -23.18 31.05
C GLY A 307 12.53 -23.10 29.65
N VAL A 308 12.24 -21.90 29.16
CA VAL A 308 11.80 -21.63 27.79
C VAL A 308 13.02 -21.62 26.87
N ARG A 309 12.91 -22.25 25.70
CA ARG A 309 13.93 -22.20 24.63
C ARG A 309 13.28 -21.88 23.30
N LEU A 310 13.92 -21.07 22.46
CA LEU A 310 13.46 -20.83 21.09
C LEU A 310 13.43 -22.11 20.26
N GLY A 311 14.33 -23.06 20.54
CA GLY A 311 14.32 -24.36 19.88
C GLY A 311 13.17 -25.29 20.28
N ASP A 312 12.40 -24.95 21.33
CA ASP A 312 11.27 -25.76 21.75
C ASP A 312 10.10 -25.62 20.77
N ARG A 313 9.35 -26.71 20.59
CA ARG A 313 8.11 -26.65 19.79
C ARG A 313 7.11 -25.72 20.47
N GLY A 314 6.52 -24.83 19.66
CA GLY A 314 5.50 -23.88 20.13
C GLY A 314 6.07 -22.61 20.77
N VAL A 315 7.38 -22.35 20.66
CA VAL A 315 7.98 -21.07 21.03
C VAL A 315 8.33 -20.29 19.76
N GLN A 316 7.91 -19.02 19.67
CA GLN A 316 8.16 -18.20 18.48
C GLN A 316 8.16 -16.71 18.80
N LEU A 317 8.92 -15.94 18.02
CA LEU A 317 8.94 -14.48 18.05
C LEU A 317 8.07 -13.89 16.94
N ALA A 318 7.09 -13.07 17.30
CA ALA A 318 6.32 -12.24 16.37
C ALA A 318 5.57 -11.15 17.14
N ASP A 319 4.98 -10.17 16.45
CA ASP A 319 4.13 -9.14 17.06
C ASP A 319 2.72 -9.70 17.25
N PHE A 320 2.39 -10.16 18.47
CA PHE A 320 1.10 -10.82 18.76
C PHE A 320 0.08 -9.87 19.38
N ASP A 321 0.48 -8.64 19.67
CA ASP A 321 -0.35 -7.66 20.34
C ASP A 321 -0.65 -6.41 19.48
N GLY A 322 0.05 -6.29 18.34
CA GLY A 322 -0.12 -5.28 17.30
C GLY A 322 0.58 -3.96 17.58
N ASP A 323 1.48 -3.90 18.57
CA ASP A 323 2.17 -2.68 18.99
C ASP A 323 3.42 -2.34 18.13
N GLY A 324 3.80 -3.22 17.21
CA GLY A 324 4.98 -3.09 16.34
C GLY A 324 6.27 -3.57 16.99
N HIS A 325 6.22 -4.15 18.18
CA HIS A 325 7.32 -4.80 18.87
C HIS A 325 7.17 -6.31 18.83
N ILE A 326 8.29 -7.00 19.04
CA ILE A 326 8.30 -8.46 19.00
C ILE A 326 7.89 -9.00 20.37
N ASP A 327 7.05 -10.01 20.36
CA ASP A 327 6.62 -10.75 21.53
C ASP A 327 7.13 -12.18 21.49
N LEU A 328 7.22 -12.83 22.66
CA LEU A 328 7.53 -14.25 22.77
C LEU A 328 6.27 -15.06 23.01
N LEU A 329 5.80 -15.74 21.97
CA LEU A 329 4.77 -16.76 22.13
C LEU A 329 5.34 -18.02 22.74
N MET A 330 4.56 -18.61 23.64
CA MET A 330 4.77 -19.95 24.17
C MET A 330 3.44 -20.70 24.15
N SER A 331 3.37 -21.74 23.33
CA SER A 331 2.22 -22.63 23.21
C SER A 331 2.64 -24.08 23.47
N GLY A 332 2.20 -24.63 24.59
CA GLY A 332 2.50 -25.99 24.98
C GLY A 332 1.88 -26.37 26.33
N ALA A 333 2.31 -27.50 26.90
CA ALA A 333 1.71 -28.04 28.12
C ALA A 333 1.88 -27.16 29.37
N ARG A 334 2.83 -26.21 29.37
CA ARG A 334 3.17 -25.37 30.53
C ARG A 334 2.72 -23.92 30.40
N PHE A 335 2.70 -23.39 29.17
CA PHE A 335 2.38 -22.01 28.87
C PHE A 335 1.51 -22.01 27.62
N ASN A 336 0.47 -21.20 27.63
CA ASN A 336 -0.33 -20.94 26.44
C ASN A 336 -0.64 -19.45 26.37
N GLY A 337 0.13 -18.72 25.57
CA GLY A 337 0.08 -17.25 25.58
C GLY A 337 1.41 -16.63 25.18
N TYR A 338 1.53 -15.32 25.30
CA TYR A 338 2.74 -14.59 24.92
C TYR A 338 3.28 -13.70 26.04
N VAL A 339 4.54 -13.29 25.91
CA VAL A 339 5.17 -12.25 26.74
C VAL A 339 5.57 -11.08 25.84
N PRO A 340 5.05 -9.87 26.08
CA PRO A 340 5.53 -8.69 25.38
C PRO A 340 7.02 -8.43 25.61
N LEU A 341 7.83 -8.34 24.54
CA LEU A 341 9.26 -8.04 24.66
C LEU A 341 9.56 -6.59 24.32
N THR A 342 9.12 -5.66 25.18
CA THR A 342 9.64 -4.30 25.11
C THR A 342 11.00 -4.23 25.82
N VAL A 343 12.10 -4.31 25.08
CA VAL A 343 13.46 -4.23 25.66
C VAL A 343 13.86 -2.78 25.89
N SER A 344 13.22 -2.11 26.84
CA SER A 344 13.65 -0.80 27.31
C SER A 344 14.76 -0.94 28.35
N GLY A 345 16.01 -0.96 27.90
CA GLY A 345 17.17 -0.75 28.77
C GLY A 345 17.31 -1.72 29.96
N VAL A 346 17.25 -3.04 29.70
CA VAL A 346 17.62 -4.17 30.61
C VAL A 346 16.44 -4.98 31.21
N LYS A 347 15.20 -4.92 30.68
CA LYS A 347 14.14 -5.85 31.14
C LYS A 347 13.08 -6.11 30.07
N ALA A 348 12.64 -7.36 29.89
CA ALA A 348 11.36 -7.64 29.25
C ALA A 348 10.27 -7.24 30.25
N THR A 349 9.54 -6.16 29.94
CA THR A 349 8.58 -5.58 30.87
C THR A 349 7.19 -6.20 30.80
N GLY A 350 6.93 -7.06 29.81
CA GLY A 350 5.65 -7.72 29.62
C GLY A 350 5.33 -8.72 30.73
N ARG A 351 4.10 -8.67 31.25
CA ARG A 351 3.51 -9.77 32.01
C ARG A 351 3.06 -10.84 31.01
N PHE A 352 3.19 -12.12 31.35
CA PHE A 352 2.62 -13.18 30.53
C PHE A 352 1.12 -12.95 30.33
N VAL A 353 0.67 -13.02 29.08
CA VAL A 353 -0.72 -12.89 28.65
C VAL A 353 -1.20 -14.28 28.26
N ASP A 354 -2.09 -14.86 29.07
CA ASP A 354 -2.67 -16.18 28.80
C ASP A 354 -3.67 -16.12 27.62
N TYR A 355 -3.57 -17.09 26.71
CA TYR A 355 -4.62 -17.39 25.74
C TYR A 355 -5.58 -18.41 26.31
N ALA A 356 -6.89 -18.21 26.13
CA ALA A 356 -7.87 -19.23 26.50
C ALA A 356 -7.89 -20.38 25.48
N ALA A 357 -7.44 -20.15 24.23
CA ALA A 357 -7.29 -21.18 23.21
C ALA A 357 -5.90 -21.13 22.55
N ALA A 358 -5.24 -22.29 22.50
CA ALA A 358 -3.95 -22.46 21.85
C ALA A 358 -4.15 -22.67 20.34
N PRO A 359 -3.20 -22.26 19.48
CA PRO A 359 -3.23 -22.64 18.08
C PRO A 359 -3.22 -24.18 17.98
N PRO A 360 -4.09 -24.80 17.15
CA PRO A 360 -4.21 -26.26 17.05
C PRO A 360 -3.01 -26.91 16.32
N PHE A 361 -2.03 -26.11 15.92
CA PHE A 361 -0.82 -26.50 15.19
C PHE A 361 0.41 -25.82 15.81
N ALA A 362 1.58 -26.38 15.52
CA ALA A 362 2.83 -25.75 15.91
C ALA A 362 3.10 -24.57 14.96
N LEU A 363 3.28 -23.36 15.49
CA LEU A 363 3.54 -22.19 14.64
C LEU A 363 4.90 -22.26 13.91
N ASN A 364 5.85 -23.04 14.44
CA ASN A 364 7.13 -23.31 13.80
C ASN A 364 7.09 -24.44 12.74
N ASP A 365 5.89 -24.95 12.42
CA ASP A 365 5.71 -25.89 11.32
C ASP A 365 6.12 -25.22 9.99
N PRO A 366 6.96 -25.85 9.14
CA PRO A 366 7.38 -25.28 7.87
C PRO A 366 6.22 -24.98 6.89
N GLU A 367 5.04 -25.56 7.09
CA GLU A 367 3.83 -25.27 6.32
C GLU A 367 3.06 -24.06 6.86
N VAL A 368 3.44 -23.50 8.00
CA VAL A 368 2.81 -22.32 8.60
C VAL A 368 3.57 -21.04 8.21
N ARG A 369 2.82 -19.98 7.92
CA ARG A 369 3.32 -18.63 7.71
C ARG A 369 2.61 -17.72 8.68
N LEU A 370 3.39 -16.93 9.41
CA LEU A 370 2.89 -15.89 10.28
C LEU A 370 2.89 -14.56 9.52
N LEU A 371 1.72 -13.96 9.40
CA LEU A 371 1.51 -12.66 8.78
C LEU A 371 0.15 -12.12 9.20
N ASP A 372 -0.01 -10.80 9.20
CA ASP A 372 -1.30 -10.14 9.31
C ASP A 372 -2.13 -10.42 8.04
N LEU A 373 -3.22 -11.19 8.18
CA LEU A 373 -4.07 -11.66 7.08
C LEU A 373 -5.28 -10.76 6.84
N ASP A 374 -5.74 -9.99 7.83
CA ASP A 374 -6.96 -9.18 7.74
C ASP A 374 -6.73 -7.65 7.85
N GLY A 375 -5.49 -7.25 8.15
CA GLY A 375 -5.02 -5.88 8.24
C GLY A 375 -5.25 -5.24 9.61
N ASP A 376 -5.50 -6.02 10.65
CA ASP A 376 -5.67 -5.54 12.03
C ASP A 376 -4.34 -5.27 12.77
N ARG A 377 -3.21 -5.63 12.13
CA ARG A 377 -1.80 -5.55 12.60
C ARG A 377 -1.40 -6.62 13.60
N ILE A 378 -2.26 -7.58 13.88
CA ILE A 378 -1.97 -8.71 14.72
C ILE A 378 -1.42 -9.84 13.84
N THR A 379 -0.47 -10.60 14.38
CA THR A 379 0.08 -11.74 13.64
C THR A 379 -0.93 -12.90 13.59
N ASP A 380 -1.44 -13.19 12.39
CA ASP A 380 -2.25 -14.38 12.09
C ASP A 380 -1.40 -15.55 11.57
N ALA A 381 -2.04 -16.69 11.33
CA ALA A 381 -1.38 -17.87 10.79
C ALA A 381 -2.08 -18.41 9.53
N LEU A 382 -1.30 -18.54 8.46
CA LEU A 382 -1.67 -19.25 7.25
C LEU A 382 -0.98 -20.61 7.22
N ARG A 383 -1.75 -21.70 7.18
CA ARG A 383 -1.23 -23.05 7.01
C ARG A 383 -1.43 -23.55 5.57
N THR A 384 -0.37 -24.10 5.01
CA THR A 384 -0.26 -24.48 3.59
C THR A 384 -0.19 -26.00 3.42
N GLY A 385 -1.30 -26.69 3.73
CA GLY A 385 -1.43 -28.15 3.58
C GLY A 385 -2.02 -28.56 2.23
N THR A 386 -2.93 -29.55 2.24
CA THR A 386 -3.74 -29.91 1.06
C THR A 386 -4.76 -28.84 0.66
N GLN A 387 -5.07 -27.94 1.59
CA GLN A 387 -5.86 -26.72 1.42
C GLN A 387 -5.17 -25.60 2.20
N PHE A 388 -5.50 -24.35 1.87
CA PHE A 388 -5.10 -23.21 2.68
C PHE A 388 -6.06 -23.08 3.86
N GLU A 389 -5.52 -23.12 5.07
CA GLU A 389 -6.25 -22.91 6.31
C GLU A 389 -5.76 -21.58 6.91
N LEU A 390 -6.66 -20.61 7.07
CA LEU A 390 -6.37 -19.31 7.67
C LEU A 390 -6.88 -19.34 9.11
N TYR A 391 -6.07 -18.87 10.04
CA TYR A 391 -6.42 -18.74 11.45
C TYR A 391 -6.16 -17.30 11.85
N LEU A 392 -7.22 -16.56 12.15
CA LEU A 392 -7.15 -15.18 12.62
C LEU A 392 -6.95 -15.16 14.14
N HIS A 393 -6.15 -14.23 14.64
CA HIS A 393 -5.87 -14.10 16.06
C HIS A 393 -6.72 -12.98 16.69
N ASP A 394 -7.65 -13.36 17.58
CA ASP A 394 -8.52 -12.39 18.26
C ASP A 394 -7.94 -12.00 19.63
N ARG A 395 -7.49 -10.74 19.74
CA ARG A 395 -7.00 -10.13 20.98
C ARG A 395 -8.09 -9.99 22.06
N GLU A 396 -9.33 -9.75 21.66
CA GLU A 396 -10.46 -9.50 22.56
C GLU A 396 -11.15 -10.80 23.01
N GLN A 397 -11.15 -11.85 22.18
CA GLN A 397 -11.98 -13.02 22.43
C GLN A 397 -11.30 -14.27 22.99
N SER A 398 -9.97 -14.46 22.92
CA SER A 398 -9.18 -15.46 23.72
C SER A 398 -7.88 -15.98 23.05
N GLY A 399 -7.39 -15.42 21.95
CA GLY A 399 -6.23 -15.94 21.22
C GLY A 399 -6.63 -16.63 19.91
N TRP A 400 -6.38 -17.94 19.77
CA TRP A 400 -6.56 -18.67 18.51
C TRP A 400 -7.76 -19.62 18.55
N SER A 401 -8.82 -19.41 17.76
CA SER A 401 -9.99 -20.31 17.69
C SER A 401 -10.02 -21.21 16.46
N GLU A 402 -10.63 -22.40 16.57
CA GLU A 402 -11.02 -23.20 15.38
C GLU A 402 -12.19 -22.57 14.62
N ASP A 403 -13.03 -21.77 15.28
CA ASP A 403 -14.13 -21.05 14.62
C ASP A 403 -13.61 -19.94 13.69
N ASP A 404 -12.37 -19.47 13.89
CA ASP A 404 -11.68 -18.50 13.04
C ASP A 404 -11.06 -19.14 11.79
N ARG A 405 -11.23 -20.47 11.63
CA ARG A 405 -10.69 -21.21 10.50
C ARG A 405 -11.45 -20.92 9.22
N GLN A 406 -10.80 -20.27 8.27
CA GLN A 406 -11.28 -20.20 6.89
C GLN A 406 -10.53 -21.19 6.00
N SER A 407 -11.27 -21.97 5.20
CA SER A 407 -10.67 -22.93 4.25
C SER A 407 -10.81 -22.39 2.83
N LEU A 408 -9.69 -22.08 2.18
CA LEU A 408 -9.67 -21.69 0.78
C LEU A 408 -9.23 -22.87 -0.08
N THR A 409 -9.99 -23.16 -1.13
CA THR A 409 -9.57 -24.11 -2.16
C THR A 409 -8.46 -23.46 -2.98
N ALA A 410 -7.32 -24.14 -3.12
CA ALA A 410 -6.15 -23.60 -3.81
C ALA A 410 -6.50 -23.08 -5.23
N LEU A 411 -6.54 -21.76 -5.38
CA LEU A 411 -6.47 -21.13 -6.69
C LEU A 411 -5.04 -21.32 -7.22
N GLN A 412 -4.92 -21.77 -8.48
CA GLN A 412 -3.62 -21.91 -9.14
C GLN A 412 -2.83 -20.60 -9.06
N LYS A 413 -1.56 -20.71 -8.65
CA LYS A 413 -0.60 -19.60 -8.49
C LYS A 413 -0.67 -18.56 -9.64
N PRO A 414 -0.70 -17.27 -9.30
CA PRO A 414 -0.04 -16.23 -10.07
C PRO A 414 1.25 -15.76 -9.36
N THR A 415 2.27 -15.51 -10.18
CA THR A 415 3.53 -14.87 -9.84
C THR A 415 3.40 -13.35 -9.86
N GLY A 416 3.91 -12.62 -8.86
CA GLY A 416 4.19 -11.18 -8.95
C GLY A 416 3.96 -10.39 -7.66
N SER A 417 5.04 -9.77 -7.16
CA SER A 417 5.14 -9.01 -5.92
C SER A 417 4.92 -7.49 -6.06
N ASP A 418 4.59 -6.87 -4.93
CA ASP A 418 4.09 -5.52 -4.68
C ASP A 418 4.96 -4.30 -5.05
N GLY A 419 4.29 -3.14 -5.19
CA GLY A 419 4.89 -1.80 -5.08
C GLY A 419 4.09 -0.67 -5.73
N LEU A 420 3.45 0.20 -4.93
CA LEU A 420 2.56 1.31 -5.32
C LEU A 420 3.27 2.67 -5.48
N MET A 421 2.70 3.53 -6.35
CA MET A 421 2.79 5.01 -6.32
C MET A 421 1.41 5.58 -6.73
N PRO A 422 0.88 6.64 -6.08
CA PRO A 422 -0.49 7.12 -6.34
C PRO A 422 -0.59 8.31 -7.31
N THR A 423 -1.74 8.40 -7.99
CA THR A 423 -2.31 9.61 -8.60
C THR A 423 -3.35 10.23 -7.65
N GLN A 424 -3.66 11.52 -7.83
CA GLN A 424 -4.53 12.29 -6.92
C GLN A 424 -6.00 11.86 -6.99
N ALA A 425 -6.54 11.35 -5.88
CA ALA A 425 -7.93 10.97 -5.70
C ALA A 425 -8.36 11.13 -4.23
N PHE A 426 -9.66 11.09 -3.97
CA PHE A 426 -10.18 10.69 -2.65
C PHE A 426 -10.21 9.17 -2.56
N GLN A 427 -9.87 8.60 -1.40
CA GLN A 427 -9.87 7.15 -1.17
C GLN A 427 -10.52 6.80 0.18
N ILE A 428 -11.08 5.60 0.29
CA ILE A 428 -11.60 5.06 1.55
C ILE A 428 -10.55 4.17 2.23
N GLU A 429 -10.35 4.33 3.54
CA GLU A 429 -9.61 3.40 4.41
C GLU A 429 -10.52 2.90 5.55
N ALA A 430 -10.18 1.73 6.11
CA ALA A 430 -10.82 1.21 7.31
C ALA A 430 -10.59 2.16 8.52
N PRO A 431 -11.51 2.19 9.50
CA PRO A 431 -11.28 2.89 10.76
C PRO A 431 -10.00 2.37 11.44
N ARG A 432 -9.04 3.25 11.69
CA ARG A 432 -7.88 2.91 12.51
C ARG A 432 -8.25 3.06 13.97
N GLY A 433 -8.22 1.96 14.72
CA GLY A 433 -8.12 2.00 16.18
C GLY A 433 -6.98 2.94 16.57
N GLY A 434 -7.28 3.91 17.44
CA GLY A 434 -6.39 5.02 17.71
C GLY A 434 -5.06 4.58 18.32
N LEU A 435 -3.96 4.81 17.61
CA LEU A 435 -2.74 5.50 18.04
C LEU A 435 -1.71 5.45 16.90
N ASN A 436 -1.06 6.59 16.65
CA ASN A 436 -0.09 6.82 15.58
C ASN A 436 1.17 5.97 15.77
N HIS A 437 1.70 5.36 14.70
CA HIS A 437 3.11 5.48 14.31
C HIS A 437 3.28 5.16 12.81
N ALA A 438 4.25 5.85 12.20
CA ALA A 438 4.49 5.93 10.78
C ALA A 438 5.14 4.65 10.23
N PHE A 439 4.50 4.03 9.23
CA PHE A 439 5.15 3.02 8.39
C PHE A 439 6.15 3.73 7.47
N HIS A 440 7.43 3.67 7.82
CA HIS A 440 8.52 3.83 6.85
C HIS A 440 8.78 2.47 6.22
N ALA A 441 8.36 2.31 4.96
CA ALA A 441 8.82 1.21 4.11
C ALA A 441 10.35 1.27 4.00
N MET A 442 11.05 0.30 4.60
CA MET A 442 12.47 0.06 4.29
C MET A 442 12.58 -0.91 3.12
N ARG A 443 13.49 -0.54 2.21
CA ARG A 443 14.04 -1.38 1.14
C ARG A 443 15.00 -2.41 1.70
#